data_AF-A0A519GJX2-F1
#
_entry.id   AF-A0A519GJX2-F1
#
_cell.length_a   1.000
_cell.length_b   1.000
_cell.length_c   1.000
_cell.angle_alpha   90.00
_cell.angle_beta   90.00
_cell.angle_gamma   90.00
#
_symmetry.space_group_name_H-M   'P 1'
#
loop_
_entity.id
_entity.type
_entity.pdbx_description
1 polymer ?
#
loop_
_entity_poly.entity_id
_entity_poly.type
_entity_poly.pdbx_seq_one_letter_code
_entity_poly.pdbx_strand_id
1 'polypeptide(L)'
;MSSTLQERLAALSPARLTGMRRGIEKESLRAQPDGKLALTPHPLPLGSALTHPHITTDFSESQLELITGVHATPEAALDELVRVHQYTYRVMDAAGDERLWVSSMPCGLPTDETIPIGRYGSSNVGRAKSVYRMGLSHRYGRRMQTISGIHYNWSLPGVGSDQYFGLIRNFRRHAFLLLYLFGASPALCSSFVAGRPHELQPLGDGDTGTMHMPHGTSLRMGRLGYQSEAQASLAVSYNSLEGYGASLQDALTRPWPAYEAIGIQNLGGDYNQLATSLLQIENEFYGTIRPKRVIYPGE
;
A
#
# COMPACT_ATOMS: atom_id res chain seq x y z
N MET A 1 -34.92 11.52 -23.95
CA MET A 1 -33.52 11.25 -24.38
C MET A 1 -32.87 10.44 -23.29
N SER A 2 -32.66 9.15 -23.51
CA SER A 2 -31.84 8.34 -22.60
C SER A 2 -30.42 8.92 -22.65
N SER A 3 -29.81 9.26 -21.50
CA SER A 3 -28.41 9.70 -21.56
C SER A 3 -27.54 8.52 -22.00
N THR A 4 -26.41 8.82 -22.62
CA THR A 4 -25.42 7.82 -23.05
C THR A 4 -25.01 6.86 -21.92
N LEU A 5 -25.21 7.23 -20.65
CA LEU A 5 -25.00 6.36 -19.49
C LEU A 5 -26.07 5.27 -19.37
N GLN A 6 -27.36 5.60 -19.45
CA GLN A 6 -28.42 4.58 -19.31
C GLN A 6 -28.37 3.58 -20.46
N GLU A 7 -28.03 4.02 -21.67
CA GLU A 7 -27.81 3.13 -22.81
C GLU A 7 -26.63 2.17 -22.57
N ARG A 8 -25.50 2.70 -22.06
CA ARG A 8 -24.33 1.87 -21.72
C ARG A 8 -24.59 0.91 -20.57
N LEU A 9 -25.39 1.30 -19.58
CA LEU A 9 -25.82 0.42 -18.48
C LEU A 9 -26.73 -0.70 -18.99
N ALA A 10 -27.71 -0.36 -19.84
CA ALA A 10 -28.60 -1.34 -20.45
C ALA A 10 -27.88 -2.34 -21.37
N ALA A 11 -26.74 -1.95 -21.95
CA ALA A 11 -25.90 -2.82 -22.77
C ALA A 11 -25.08 -3.86 -21.97
N LEU A 12 -25.04 -3.77 -20.64
CA LEU A 12 -24.35 -4.76 -19.81
C LEU A 12 -25.23 -6.01 -19.62
N SER A 13 -24.82 -7.13 -20.20
CA SER A 13 -25.55 -8.38 -20.04
C SER A 13 -25.40 -8.95 -18.62
N PRO A 14 -26.42 -9.67 -18.10
CA PRO A 14 -26.32 -10.37 -16.82
C PRO A 14 -25.12 -11.34 -16.76
N ALA A 15 -24.81 -12.01 -17.87
CA ALA A 15 -23.63 -12.89 -17.98
C ALA A 15 -22.31 -12.12 -17.81
N ARG A 16 -22.21 -10.90 -18.35
CA ARG A 16 -21.02 -10.06 -18.18
C ARG A 16 -20.87 -9.57 -16.74
N LEU A 17 -21.97 -9.16 -16.10
CA LEU A 17 -21.97 -8.70 -14.72
C LEU A 17 -21.61 -9.84 -13.75
N THR A 18 -22.19 -11.02 -13.94
CA THR A 18 -21.85 -12.22 -13.14
C THR A 18 -20.43 -12.73 -13.39
N GLY A 19 -19.83 -12.40 -14.55
CA GLY A 19 -18.44 -12.70 -14.86
C GLY A 19 -17.40 -11.79 -14.20
N MET A 20 -17.80 -10.74 -13.48
CA MET A 20 -16.85 -9.85 -12.79
C MET A 20 -15.99 -10.63 -11.78
N ARG A 21 -14.72 -10.25 -11.62
CA ARG A 21 -13.81 -10.84 -10.63
C ARG A 21 -13.23 -9.82 -9.66
N ARG A 22 -12.81 -10.29 -8.48
CA ARG A 22 -12.19 -9.47 -7.42
C ARG A 22 -11.17 -10.22 -6.59
N GLY A 23 -10.24 -9.48 -6.00
CA GLY A 23 -9.33 -9.93 -4.95
C GLY A 23 -9.09 -8.82 -3.95
N ILE A 24 -8.65 -9.18 -2.75
CA ILE A 24 -8.41 -8.24 -1.64
C ILE A 24 -6.98 -8.43 -1.16
N GLU A 25 -6.25 -7.33 -1.04
CA GLU A 25 -5.01 -7.24 -0.26
C GLU A 25 -5.31 -6.40 0.98
N LYS A 26 -4.88 -6.85 2.15
CA LYS A 26 -5.10 -6.14 3.42
C LYS A 26 -3.82 -6.15 4.23
N GLU A 27 -3.38 -4.96 4.61
CA GLU A 27 -2.18 -4.77 5.43
C GLU A 27 -2.55 -4.58 6.91
N SER A 28 -1.69 -5.05 7.79
CA SER A 28 -1.70 -4.73 9.22
C SER A 28 -0.33 -4.87 9.83
N LEU A 29 0.02 -3.97 10.74
CA LEU A 29 1.17 -4.18 11.62
C LEU A 29 0.86 -5.28 12.64
N ARG A 30 1.85 -6.12 12.93
CA ARG A 30 1.92 -6.95 14.12
C ARG A 30 2.29 -6.05 15.29
N ALA A 31 1.51 -6.12 16.35
CA ALA A 31 1.69 -5.35 17.57
C ALA A 31 1.68 -6.30 18.77
N GLN A 32 2.40 -5.91 19.82
CA GLN A 32 2.33 -6.55 21.12
C GLN A 32 1.00 -6.21 21.81
N PRO A 33 0.61 -6.94 22.88
CA PRO A 33 -0.60 -6.64 23.65
C PRO A 33 -0.65 -5.21 24.22
N ASP A 34 0.51 -4.57 24.43
CA ASP A 34 0.62 -3.17 24.87
C ASP A 34 0.50 -2.14 23.73
N GLY A 35 0.25 -2.59 22.50
CA GLY A 35 0.08 -1.78 21.30
C GLY A 35 1.38 -1.36 20.61
N LYS A 36 2.56 -1.71 21.14
CA LYS A 36 3.83 -1.40 20.48
C LYS A 36 4.07 -2.30 19.27
N LEU A 37 4.82 -1.79 18.30
CA LEU A 37 5.22 -2.56 17.13
C LEU A 37 5.99 -3.83 17.54
N ALA A 38 5.57 -4.99 17.03
CA ALA A 38 6.32 -6.22 17.21
C ALA A 38 7.67 -6.11 16.47
N LEU A 39 8.78 -6.51 17.09
CA LEU A 39 10.12 -6.50 16.47
C LEU A 39 10.65 -7.90 16.16
N THR A 40 9.83 -8.93 16.41
CA THR A 40 10.12 -10.31 16.07
C THR A 40 10.15 -10.49 14.55
N PRO A 41 10.90 -11.48 14.03
CA PRO A 41 10.87 -11.83 12.60
C PRO A 41 9.48 -12.28 12.14
N HIS A 42 9.26 -12.35 10.82
CA HIS A 42 8.07 -12.98 10.25
C HIS A 42 7.89 -14.41 10.82
N PRO A 43 6.73 -14.75 11.40
CA PRO A 43 6.54 -16.05 12.04
C PRO A 43 6.76 -17.22 11.07
N LEU A 44 7.68 -18.12 11.41
CA LEU A 44 8.07 -19.25 10.56
C LEU A 44 6.87 -20.11 10.07
N PRO A 45 5.81 -20.38 10.87
CA PRO A 45 4.65 -21.14 10.39
C PRO A 45 3.79 -20.42 9.35
N LEU A 46 3.98 -19.12 9.10
CA LEU A 46 3.37 -18.40 7.97
C LEU A 46 4.12 -18.65 6.65
N GLY A 47 5.25 -19.35 6.70
CA GLY A 47 6.05 -19.71 5.53
C GLY A 47 7.01 -18.60 5.10
N SER A 48 7.31 -18.57 3.81
CA SER A 48 8.22 -17.58 3.22
C SER A 48 7.44 -16.39 2.69
N ALA A 49 7.61 -15.22 3.28
CA ALA A 49 7.01 -13.98 2.77
C ALA A 49 7.37 -13.69 1.30
N LEU A 50 8.50 -14.20 0.79
CA LEU A 50 8.88 -14.03 -0.63
C LEU A 50 7.94 -14.76 -1.60
N THR A 51 7.41 -15.92 -1.21
CA THR A 51 6.76 -16.87 -2.14
C THR A 51 5.40 -17.38 -1.69
N HIS A 52 5.00 -17.12 -0.45
CA HIS A 52 3.73 -17.59 0.07
C HIS A 52 2.56 -16.85 -0.62
N PRO A 53 1.55 -17.57 -1.13
CA PRO A 53 0.54 -16.98 -2.03
C PRO A 53 -0.49 -16.08 -1.35
N HIS A 54 -0.65 -16.18 -0.03
CA HIS A 54 -1.73 -15.51 0.71
C HIS A 54 -1.28 -14.62 1.86
N ILE A 55 -0.01 -14.73 2.27
CA ILE A 55 0.51 -14.11 3.49
C ILE A 55 1.93 -13.69 3.18
N THR A 56 2.18 -12.40 3.19
CA THR A 56 3.50 -11.83 2.93
C THR A 56 3.71 -10.63 3.87
N THR A 57 4.74 -9.85 3.61
CA THR A 57 5.00 -8.58 4.29
C THR A 57 5.06 -7.47 3.26
N ASP A 58 4.54 -6.29 3.61
CA ASP A 58 4.76 -5.09 2.81
C ASP A 58 6.09 -4.43 3.20
N PHE A 59 6.14 -3.16 3.57
CA PHE A 59 7.40 -2.45 3.83
C PHE A 59 8.18 -3.04 5.00
N SER A 60 7.51 -3.23 6.14
CA SER A 60 8.11 -3.69 7.39
C SER A 60 8.01 -5.20 7.56
N GLU A 61 9.00 -5.81 8.21
CA GLU A 61 8.96 -7.22 8.64
C GLU A 61 7.76 -7.50 9.55
N SER A 62 7.27 -6.45 10.20
CA SER A 62 6.12 -6.48 11.10
C SER A 62 4.83 -6.09 10.40
N GLN A 63 4.83 -5.73 9.12
CA GLN A 63 3.64 -5.32 8.38
C GLN A 63 3.16 -6.46 7.49
N LEU A 64 2.29 -7.29 8.04
CA LEU A 64 1.69 -8.39 7.29
C LEU A 64 0.77 -7.86 6.20
N GLU A 65 0.83 -8.49 5.04
CA GLU A 65 -0.09 -8.29 3.93
C GLU A 65 -0.78 -9.62 3.62
N LEU A 66 -2.10 -9.63 3.75
CA LEU A 66 -2.95 -10.80 3.52
C LEU A 66 -3.64 -10.66 2.17
N ILE A 67 -3.50 -11.68 1.32
CA ILE A 67 -3.88 -11.64 -0.09
C ILE A 67 -4.85 -12.78 -0.41
N THR A 68 -6.02 -12.45 -0.94
CA THR A 68 -6.97 -13.44 -1.43
C THR A 68 -6.63 -13.90 -2.85
N GLY A 69 -7.11 -15.08 -3.24
CA GLY A 69 -7.28 -15.43 -4.64
C GLY A 69 -8.29 -14.53 -5.37
N VAL A 70 -8.57 -14.88 -6.63
CA VAL A 70 -9.50 -14.17 -7.49
C VAL A 70 -10.88 -14.83 -7.44
N HIS A 71 -11.90 -14.09 -6.98
CA HIS A 71 -13.24 -14.61 -6.70
C HIS A 71 -14.33 -14.02 -7.59
N ALA A 72 -15.42 -14.79 -7.75
CA ALA A 72 -16.61 -14.38 -8.49
C ALA A 72 -17.59 -13.52 -7.67
N THR A 73 -17.55 -13.59 -6.34
CA THR A 73 -18.44 -12.84 -5.45
C THR A 73 -17.64 -12.16 -4.32
N PRO A 74 -18.13 -11.02 -3.79
CA PRO A 74 -17.51 -10.39 -2.63
C PRO A 74 -17.45 -11.32 -1.40
N GLU A 75 -18.51 -12.10 -1.17
CA GLU A 75 -18.62 -13.01 -0.04
C GLU A 75 -17.52 -14.08 -0.09
N ALA A 76 -17.25 -14.66 -1.25
CA ALA A 76 -16.20 -15.66 -1.40
C ALA A 76 -14.79 -15.10 -1.13
N ALA A 77 -14.53 -13.85 -1.53
CA ALA A 77 -13.27 -13.17 -1.22
C ALA A 77 -13.14 -12.88 0.28
N LEU A 78 -14.23 -12.43 0.92
CA LEU A 78 -14.26 -12.19 2.36
C LEU A 78 -14.10 -13.49 3.16
N ASP A 79 -14.74 -14.58 2.75
CA ASP A 79 -14.62 -15.89 3.41
C ASP A 79 -13.19 -16.41 3.37
N GLU A 80 -12.49 -16.26 2.24
CA GLU A 80 -11.06 -16.59 2.18
C GLU A 80 -10.23 -15.67 3.07
N LEU A 81 -10.47 -14.37 3.02
CA LEU A 81 -9.76 -13.40 3.85
C LEU A 81 -9.92 -13.71 5.34
N VAL A 82 -11.11 -14.14 5.76
CA VAL A 82 -11.40 -14.60 7.13
C VAL A 82 -10.57 -15.83 7.48
N ARG A 83 -10.50 -16.84 6.61
CA ARG A 83 -9.68 -18.04 6.86
C ARG A 83 -8.20 -17.72 6.99
N VAL A 84 -7.68 -16.87 6.10
CA VAL A 84 -6.27 -16.41 6.14
C VAL A 84 -5.99 -15.63 7.42
N HIS A 85 -6.90 -14.72 7.82
CA HIS A 85 -6.79 -13.99 9.10
C HIS A 85 -6.77 -14.95 10.31
N GLN A 86 -7.71 -15.90 10.36
CA GLN A 86 -7.80 -16.84 11.48
C GLN A 86 -6.54 -17.71 11.60
N TYR A 87 -6.00 -18.18 10.48
CA TYR A 87 -4.73 -18.90 10.49
C TYR A 87 -3.58 -18.02 11.01
N THR A 88 -3.48 -16.80 10.47
CA THR A 88 -2.47 -15.81 10.88
C THR A 88 -2.51 -15.53 12.39
N TYR A 89 -3.71 -15.25 12.92
CA TYR A 89 -3.90 -15.00 14.35
C TYR A 89 -3.51 -16.19 15.21
N ARG A 90 -3.89 -17.42 14.85
CA ARG A 90 -3.49 -18.63 15.62
C ARG A 90 -1.98 -18.82 15.66
N VAL A 91 -1.29 -18.52 14.55
CA VAL A 91 0.18 -18.58 14.51
C VAL A 91 0.82 -17.49 15.37
N MET A 92 0.32 -16.26 15.30
CA MET A 92 0.82 -15.13 16.10
C MET A 92 0.58 -15.33 17.60
N ASP A 93 -0.60 -15.84 17.97
CA ASP A 93 -0.97 -16.17 19.34
C ASP A 93 0.03 -17.17 19.96
N ALA A 94 0.30 -18.26 19.25
CA ALA A 94 1.26 -19.28 19.67
C ALA A 94 2.72 -18.79 19.70
N ALA A 95 3.06 -17.72 18.98
CA ALA A 95 4.43 -17.22 18.82
C ALA A 95 4.80 -16.08 19.80
N GLY A 96 3.85 -15.55 20.57
CA GLY A 96 4.12 -14.46 21.51
C GLY A 96 2.94 -13.56 21.84
N ASP A 97 1.70 -14.03 21.65
CA ASP A 97 0.48 -13.26 21.89
C ASP A 97 0.35 -11.95 21.07
N GLU A 98 1.03 -11.88 19.92
CA GLU A 98 0.94 -10.71 19.04
C GLU A 98 -0.48 -10.56 18.46
N ARG A 99 -0.83 -9.34 18.09
CA ARG A 99 -2.12 -8.93 17.50
C ARG A 99 -1.92 -8.16 16.21
N LEU A 100 -2.94 -8.11 15.36
CA LEU A 100 -2.93 -7.22 14.20
C LEU A 100 -3.47 -5.85 14.59
N TRP A 101 -2.74 -4.81 14.25
CA TRP A 101 -3.20 -3.43 14.34
C TRP A 101 -4.36 -3.22 13.37
N VAL A 102 -5.49 -2.70 13.89
CA VAL A 102 -6.79 -2.67 13.19
C VAL A 102 -7.13 -1.31 12.55
N SER A 103 -6.21 -0.34 12.60
CA SER A 103 -6.39 0.98 11.98
C SER A 103 -5.33 1.23 10.91
N SER A 104 -5.62 2.12 9.95
CA SER A 104 -4.62 2.50 8.93
C SER A 104 -3.43 3.25 9.53
N MET A 105 -3.68 4.16 10.47
CA MET A 105 -2.62 4.97 11.07
C MET A 105 -2.05 4.24 12.29
N PRO A 106 -0.73 4.04 12.36
CA PRO A 106 -0.09 3.35 13.48
C PRO A 106 0.10 4.27 14.69
N CYS A 107 0.36 3.67 15.85
CA CYS A 107 0.74 4.36 17.10
C CYS A 107 1.90 3.63 17.76
N GLY A 108 2.60 4.31 18.69
CA GLY A 108 3.64 3.67 19.51
C GLY A 108 4.81 3.09 18.71
N LEU A 109 5.08 3.64 17.53
CA LEU A 109 6.22 3.21 16.72
C LEU A 109 7.54 3.62 17.38
N PRO A 110 8.58 2.76 17.33
CA PRO A 110 9.90 3.12 17.82
C PRO A 110 10.54 4.21 16.93
N THR A 111 11.81 4.55 17.17
CA THR A 111 12.55 5.40 16.23
C THR A 111 12.56 4.78 14.83
N ASP A 112 12.63 5.61 13.79
CA ASP A 112 12.51 5.15 12.41
C ASP A 112 13.55 4.07 12.06
N GLU A 113 14.76 4.16 12.57
CA GLU A 113 15.84 3.20 12.34
C GLU A 113 15.56 1.82 12.95
N THR A 114 14.71 1.76 13.99
CA THR A 114 14.34 0.55 14.71
C THR A 114 13.16 -0.19 14.04
N ILE A 115 12.37 0.48 13.18
CA ILE A 115 11.29 -0.17 12.44
C ILE A 115 11.90 -1.20 11.47
N PRO A 116 11.65 -2.52 11.62
CA PRO A 116 12.36 -3.52 10.85
C PRO A 116 11.88 -3.54 9.39
N ILE A 117 12.80 -3.53 8.44
CA ILE A 117 12.48 -3.66 7.01
C ILE A 117 12.22 -5.13 6.67
N GLY A 118 11.25 -5.39 5.78
CA GLY A 118 10.90 -6.74 5.33
C GLY A 118 12.10 -7.51 4.75
N ARG A 119 12.26 -8.76 5.19
CA ARG A 119 13.36 -9.66 4.84
C ARG A 119 12.85 -10.84 4.02
N TYR A 120 13.49 -11.07 2.87
CA TYR A 120 13.03 -12.05 1.89
C TYR A 120 14.09 -13.14 1.59
N GLY A 121 15.00 -13.39 2.53
CA GLY A 121 16.11 -14.34 2.36
C GLY A 121 17.28 -13.79 1.54
N SER A 122 18.20 -14.69 1.15
CA SER A 122 19.48 -14.33 0.52
C SER A 122 19.51 -14.44 -1.01
N SER A 123 18.42 -14.87 -1.64
CA SER A 123 18.31 -14.91 -3.11
C SER A 123 18.40 -13.50 -3.70
N ASN A 124 18.83 -13.38 -4.97
CA ASN A 124 18.94 -12.06 -5.62
C ASN A 124 17.61 -11.29 -5.62
N VAL A 125 16.50 -11.98 -5.89
CA VAL A 125 15.14 -11.39 -5.87
C VAL A 125 14.75 -10.97 -4.45
N GLY A 126 15.05 -11.81 -3.45
CA GLY A 126 14.78 -11.49 -2.04
C GLY A 126 15.58 -10.28 -1.57
N ARG A 127 16.88 -10.25 -1.87
CA ARG A 127 17.76 -9.12 -1.58
C ARG A 127 17.28 -7.84 -2.27
N ALA A 128 16.92 -7.90 -3.55
CA ALA A 128 16.40 -6.74 -4.28
C ALA A 128 15.13 -6.16 -3.63
N LYS A 129 14.20 -7.01 -3.16
CA LYS A 129 12.99 -6.56 -2.41
C LYS A 129 13.33 -5.88 -1.09
N SER A 130 14.36 -6.33 -0.38
CA SER A 130 14.83 -5.67 0.85
C SER A 130 15.58 -4.36 0.56
N VAL A 131 16.41 -4.31 -0.49
CA VAL A 131 17.11 -3.09 -0.92
C VAL A 131 16.13 -2.02 -1.38
N TYR A 132 15.09 -2.39 -2.12
CA TYR A 132 14.01 -1.48 -2.50
C TYR A 132 13.40 -0.77 -1.29
N ARG A 133 13.10 -1.51 -0.22
CA ARG A 133 12.56 -0.97 1.03
C ARG A 133 13.58 -0.14 1.79
N MET A 134 14.86 -0.48 1.72
CA MET A 134 15.92 0.40 2.23
C MET A 134 15.92 1.75 1.49
N GLY A 135 15.73 1.73 0.16
CA GLY A 135 15.56 2.95 -0.62
C GLY A 135 14.36 3.77 -0.16
N LEU A 136 13.20 3.13 0.04
CA LEU A 136 12.01 3.82 0.58
C LEU A 136 12.27 4.41 1.98
N SER A 137 13.03 3.71 2.83
CA SER A 137 13.44 4.20 4.15
C SER A 137 14.23 5.49 4.04
N HIS A 138 15.23 5.56 3.15
CA HIS A 138 16.03 6.76 2.96
C HIS A 138 15.26 7.90 2.28
N ARG A 139 14.38 7.58 1.34
CA ARG A 139 13.65 8.58 0.53
C ARG A 139 12.48 9.21 1.26
N TYR A 140 11.77 8.43 2.08
CA TYR A 140 10.47 8.82 2.64
C TYR A 140 10.35 8.63 4.16
N GLY A 141 11.31 7.95 4.80
CA GLY A 141 11.26 7.56 6.21
C GLY A 141 10.43 6.28 6.44
N ARG A 142 10.80 5.50 7.46
CA ARG A 142 10.17 4.19 7.74
C ARG A 142 8.77 4.35 8.30
N ARG A 143 8.53 5.39 9.10
CA ARG A 143 7.24 5.64 9.75
C ARG A 143 6.08 5.77 8.77
N MET A 144 6.25 6.56 7.71
CA MET A 144 5.22 6.74 6.67
C MET A 144 4.83 5.39 6.04
N GLN A 145 5.83 4.53 5.82
CA GLN A 145 5.65 3.25 5.14
C GLN A 145 4.89 2.21 5.97
N THR A 146 4.73 2.44 7.28
CA THR A 146 3.97 1.55 8.17
C THR A 146 2.46 1.83 8.18
N ILE A 147 2.00 2.85 7.44
CA ILE A 147 0.56 3.12 7.27
C ILE A 147 -0.05 1.96 6.48
N SER A 148 -1.05 1.29 7.04
CA SER A 148 -1.66 0.12 6.40
C SER A 148 -2.91 0.48 5.59
N GLY A 149 -3.14 -0.24 4.49
CA GLY A 149 -4.30 -0.08 3.62
C GLY A 149 -5.03 -1.37 3.28
N ILE A 150 -6.06 -1.19 2.45
CA ILE A 150 -6.76 -2.27 1.74
C ILE A 150 -6.70 -1.94 0.25
N HIS A 151 -6.31 -2.91 -0.57
CA HIS A 151 -6.43 -2.83 -2.02
C HIS A 151 -7.57 -3.74 -2.49
N TYR A 152 -8.48 -3.17 -3.28
CA TYR A 152 -9.54 -3.92 -3.93
C TYR A 152 -9.22 -4.08 -5.41
N ASN A 153 -8.78 -5.28 -5.77
CA ASN A 153 -8.50 -5.67 -7.14
C ASN A 153 -9.82 -6.06 -7.82
N TRP A 154 -10.07 -5.57 -9.03
CA TRP A 154 -11.33 -5.80 -9.73
C TRP A 154 -11.15 -5.93 -11.25
N SER A 155 -11.93 -6.81 -11.88
CA SER A 155 -12.01 -6.92 -13.33
C SER A 155 -13.40 -7.28 -13.85
N LEU A 156 -13.67 -6.94 -15.10
CA LEU A 156 -14.92 -7.23 -15.82
C LEU A 156 -14.59 -7.84 -17.18
N PRO A 157 -15.25 -8.94 -17.59
CA PRO A 157 -14.99 -9.57 -18.88
C PRO A 157 -15.18 -8.62 -20.06
N GLY A 158 -14.33 -8.78 -21.08
CA GLY A 158 -14.40 -8.00 -22.32
C GLY A 158 -14.09 -6.51 -22.16
N VAL A 159 -13.39 -6.11 -21.09
CA VAL A 159 -12.87 -4.74 -20.93
C VAL A 159 -11.42 -4.70 -21.40
N GLY A 160 -11.16 -3.93 -22.46
CA GLY A 160 -9.82 -3.69 -22.99
C GLY A 160 -9.11 -2.53 -22.29
N SER A 161 -7.83 -2.31 -22.63
CA SER A 161 -6.98 -1.27 -22.04
C SER A 161 -7.62 0.12 -22.09
N ASP A 162 -8.11 0.56 -23.26
CA ASP A 162 -8.71 1.89 -23.42
C ASP A 162 -9.93 2.12 -22.52
N GLN A 163 -10.72 1.06 -22.33
CA GLN A 163 -11.89 1.09 -21.45
C GLN A 163 -11.47 1.13 -19.98
N TYR A 164 -10.43 0.39 -19.59
CA TYR A 164 -9.85 0.49 -18.24
C TYR A 164 -9.25 1.87 -17.97
N PHE A 165 -8.58 2.49 -18.94
CA PHE A 165 -8.11 3.87 -18.78
C PHE A 165 -9.28 4.86 -18.69
N GLY A 166 -10.36 4.64 -19.43
CA GLY A 166 -11.62 5.37 -19.25
C GLY A 166 -12.19 5.23 -17.83
N LEU A 167 -12.19 4.02 -17.28
CA LEU A 167 -12.58 3.73 -15.90
C LEU A 167 -11.67 4.46 -14.92
N ILE A 168 -10.35 4.39 -15.07
CA ILE A 168 -9.39 5.06 -14.18
C ILE A 168 -9.64 6.57 -14.17
N ARG A 169 -9.85 7.20 -15.33
CA ARG A 169 -10.19 8.62 -15.40
C ARG A 169 -11.50 8.96 -14.68
N ASN A 170 -12.51 8.10 -14.75
CA ASN A 170 -13.76 8.27 -13.98
C ASN A 170 -13.52 8.08 -12.47
N PHE A 171 -12.79 7.03 -12.09
CA PHE A 171 -12.46 6.75 -10.69
C PHE A 171 -11.73 7.93 -10.06
N ARG A 172 -10.70 8.47 -10.73
CA ARG A 172 -9.95 9.64 -10.24
C ARG A 172 -10.85 10.88 -10.03
N ARG A 173 -11.85 11.09 -10.90
CA ARG A 173 -12.83 12.19 -10.74
C ARG A 173 -13.74 12.03 -9.53
N HIS A 174 -14.00 10.80 -9.11
CA HIS A 174 -14.97 10.49 -8.05
C HIS A 174 -14.35 9.85 -6.79
N ALA A 175 -13.02 9.72 -6.73
CA ALA A 175 -12.32 9.05 -5.63
C ALA A 175 -12.60 9.69 -4.27
N PHE A 176 -12.91 10.99 -4.24
CA PHE A 176 -13.30 11.71 -3.02
C PHE A 176 -14.50 11.05 -2.31
N LEU A 177 -15.44 10.47 -3.06
CA LEU A 177 -16.63 9.84 -2.49
C LEU A 177 -16.26 8.59 -1.67
N LEU A 178 -15.30 7.81 -2.15
CA LEU A 178 -14.77 6.66 -1.40
C LEU A 178 -14.11 7.13 -0.11
N LEU A 179 -13.30 8.20 -0.16
CA LEU A 179 -12.64 8.76 1.02
C LEU A 179 -13.64 9.40 1.99
N TYR A 180 -14.77 9.90 1.50
CA TYR A 180 -15.83 10.45 2.33
C TYR A 180 -16.61 9.36 3.05
N LEU A 181 -17.01 8.30 2.32
CA LEU A 181 -17.86 7.23 2.85
C LEU A 181 -17.10 6.20 3.70
N PHE A 182 -15.87 5.88 3.31
CA PHE A 182 -15.09 4.78 3.90
C PHE A 182 -13.76 5.25 4.51
N GLY A 183 -13.50 6.56 4.51
CA GLY A 183 -12.37 7.12 5.26
C GLY A 183 -12.51 6.83 6.74
N ALA A 184 -11.61 6.01 7.27
CA ALA A 184 -11.63 5.54 8.65
C ALA A 184 -10.35 5.89 9.41
N SER A 185 -9.72 7.02 9.06
CA SER A 185 -8.51 7.49 9.75
C SER A 185 -8.56 9.01 10.00
N PRO A 186 -9.56 9.52 10.75
CA PRO A 186 -9.68 10.96 11.05
C PRO A 186 -8.66 11.44 12.10
N ALA A 187 -8.08 10.49 12.85
CA ALA A 187 -7.15 10.72 13.94
C ALA A 187 -5.94 9.79 13.84
N LEU A 188 -4.87 10.17 14.55
CA LEU A 188 -3.63 9.43 14.69
C LEU A 188 -2.99 9.69 16.05
N CYS A 189 -1.99 8.90 16.38
CA CYS A 189 -1.20 9.04 17.60
C CYS A 189 -0.20 10.19 17.48
N SER A 190 -0.05 11.04 18.50
CA SER A 190 0.85 12.22 18.46
C SER A 190 2.29 11.85 18.12
N SER A 191 2.75 10.68 18.56
CA SER A 191 4.06 10.10 18.20
C SER A 191 4.28 9.89 16.69
N PHE A 192 3.21 9.83 15.89
CA PHE A 192 3.33 9.69 14.43
C PHE A 192 3.79 11.00 13.77
N VAL A 193 3.44 12.14 14.36
CA VAL A 193 3.72 13.47 13.84
C VAL A 193 4.73 14.25 14.72
N ALA A 194 5.28 13.60 15.75
CA ALA A 194 6.25 14.21 16.65
C ALA A 194 7.43 14.82 15.87
N GLY A 195 7.71 16.10 16.13
CA GLY A 195 8.79 16.84 15.46
C GLY A 195 8.50 17.21 14.00
N ARG A 196 7.28 16.99 13.49
CA ARG A 196 6.88 17.36 12.12
C ARG A 196 5.87 18.50 12.13
N PRO A 197 5.97 19.47 11.21
CA PRO A 197 4.91 20.44 11.00
C PRO A 197 3.59 19.75 10.61
N HIS A 198 2.50 20.09 11.29
CA HIS A 198 1.16 19.58 10.96
C HIS A 198 0.07 20.55 11.43
N GLU A 199 -1.13 20.40 10.86
CA GLU A 199 -2.32 21.21 11.20
C GLU A 199 -3.31 20.46 12.11
N LEU A 200 -2.95 19.27 12.59
CA LEU A 200 -3.80 18.47 13.48
C LEU A 200 -3.97 19.11 14.86
N GLN A 201 -5.13 18.88 15.46
CA GLN A 201 -5.51 19.35 16.79
C GLN A 201 -5.55 18.18 17.79
N PRO A 202 -5.20 18.39 19.07
CA PRO A 202 -5.43 17.38 20.10
C PRO A 202 -6.89 16.96 20.14
N LEU A 203 -7.14 15.66 20.35
CA LEU A 203 -8.48 15.13 20.51
C LEU A 203 -8.81 14.95 22.00
N GLY A 204 -9.81 15.67 22.50
CA GLY A 204 -10.23 15.65 23.90
C GLY A 204 -9.47 16.65 24.77
N ASP A 205 -9.82 16.69 26.07
CA ASP A 205 -9.15 17.54 27.06
C ASP A 205 -7.90 16.85 27.63
N GLY A 206 -6.80 17.60 27.76
CA GLY A 206 -5.52 17.09 28.28
C GLY A 206 -4.63 16.40 27.24
N ASP A 207 -3.52 15.79 27.68
CA ASP A 207 -2.63 15.03 26.80
C ASP A 207 -3.13 13.59 26.64
N THR A 208 -3.99 13.39 25.64
CA THR A 208 -4.54 12.06 25.28
C THR A 208 -3.61 11.28 24.35
N GLY A 209 -2.48 11.86 23.93
CA GLY A 209 -1.62 11.28 22.89
C GLY A 209 -2.28 11.12 21.53
N THR A 210 -3.46 11.71 21.29
CA THR A 210 -4.23 11.58 20.04
C THR A 210 -4.41 12.93 19.37
N MET A 211 -4.09 12.99 18.07
CA MET A 211 -4.27 14.16 17.21
C MET A 211 -5.29 13.84 16.12
N HIS A 212 -6.10 14.82 15.74
CA HIS A 212 -7.12 14.66 14.71
C HIS A 212 -7.24 15.88 13.81
N MET A 213 -7.84 15.69 12.64
CA MET A 213 -8.23 16.79 11.77
C MET A 213 -9.74 17.01 11.92
N PRO A 214 -10.21 18.19 12.34
CA PRO A 214 -11.64 18.50 12.34
C PRO A 214 -12.24 18.23 10.96
N HIS A 215 -13.34 17.45 10.93
CA HIS A 215 -14.02 17.00 9.69
C HIS A 215 -13.17 16.14 8.74
N GLY A 216 -11.94 15.76 9.11
CA GLY A 216 -11.11 14.86 8.31
C GLY A 216 -11.72 13.46 8.27
N THR A 217 -11.65 12.80 7.11
CA THR A 217 -12.12 11.41 6.96
C THR A 217 -10.96 10.41 6.89
N SER A 218 -9.92 10.74 6.12
CA SER A 218 -8.81 9.82 5.83
C SER A 218 -7.44 10.52 5.81
N LEU A 219 -6.82 10.72 6.98
CA LEU A 219 -5.44 11.19 7.11
C LEU A 219 -4.42 10.35 6.33
N ARG A 220 -4.65 9.03 6.18
CA ARG A 220 -3.85 8.13 5.32
C ARG A 220 -3.69 8.65 3.88
N MET A 221 -4.69 9.35 3.36
CA MET A 221 -4.73 9.84 1.98
C MET A 221 -4.37 11.33 1.87
N GLY A 222 -4.08 11.99 2.99
CA GLY A 222 -3.66 13.39 3.05
C GLY A 222 -2.13 13.54 3.05
N ARG A 223 -1.66 14.76 3.35
CA ARG A 223 -0.23 15.14 3.34
C ARG A 223 0.64 14.37 4.34
N LEU A 224 0.04 13.82 5.39
CA LEU A 224 0.74 13.01 6.40
C LEU A 224 0.86 11.53 6.00
N GLY A 225 0.17 11.13 4.93
CA GLY A 225 0.20 9.78 4.39
C GLY A 225 1.17 9.62 3.22
N TYR A 226 0.78 8.82 2.23
CA TYR A 226 1.60 8.47 1.07
C TYR A 226 1.69 9.57 0.01
N GLN A 227 2.15 10.77 0.38
CA GLN A 227 2.42 11.86 -0.55
C GLN A 227 3.86 12.33 -0.38
N SER A 228 4.75 11.97 -1.31
CA SER A 228 6.08 12.57 -1.39
C SER A 228 6.06 13.78 -2.32
N GLU A 229 6.72 14.87 -1.94
CA GLU A 229 6.89 16.05 -2.79
C GLU A 229 7.56 15.70 -4.13
N ALA A 230 8.48 14.73 -4.13
CA ALA A 230 9.16 14.25 -5.33
C ALA A 230 8.14 13.71 -6.36
N GLN A 231 7.20 12.86 -5.93
CA GLN A 231 6.15 12.31 -6.80
C GLN A 231 5.06 13.32 -7.14
N ALA A 232 4.90 14.43 -6.40
CA ALA A 232 3.97 15.49 -6.76
C ALA A 232 4.32 16.15 -8.12
N SER A 233 5.59 16.05 -8.54
CA SER A 233 6.04 16.50 -9.87
C SER A 233 5.63 15.57 -11.03
N LEU A 234 5.17 14.35 -10.74
CA LEU A 234 4.83 13.35 -11.77
C LEU A 234 3.47 13.63 -12.41
N ALA A 235 3.51 14.08 -13.66
CA ALA A 235 2.33 14.24 -14.51
C ALA A 235 2.01 12.94 -15.28
N VAL A 236 1.56 11.90 -14.56
CA VAL A 236 1.23 10.61 -15.19
C VAL A 236 -0.03 10.71 -16.06
N SER A 237 0.08 10.31 -17.33
CA SER A 237 -1.05 10.21 -18.25
C SER A 237 -1.89 8.96 -17.98
N TYR A 238 -3.22 9.13 -17.96
CA TYR A 238 -4.18 8.03 -17.88
C TYR A 238 -5.12 8.01 -19.09
N ASN A 239 -4.63 8.49 -20.22
CA ASN A 239 -5.41 8.54 -21.47
C ASN A 239 -5.32 7.21 -22.23
N SER A 240 -4.14 6.57 -22.23
CA SER A 240 -3.85 5.30 -22.90
C SER A 240 -2.76 4.53 -22.15
N LEU A 241 -2.58 3.25 -22.48
CA LEU A 241 -1.50 2.42 -21.94
C LEU A 241 -0.13 2.95 -22.32
N GLU A 242 0.05 3.35 -23.59
CA GLU A 242 1.29 3.93 -24.09
C GLU A 242 1.65 5.22 -23.35
N GLY A 243 0.68 6.13 -23.17
CA GLY A 243 0.90 7.37 -22.45
C GLY A 243 1.25 7.14 -20.98
N TYR A 244 0.60 6.17 -20.32
CA TYR A 244 0.92 5.78 -18.95
C TYR A 244 2.33 5.22 -18.83
N GLY A 245 2.70 4.29 -19.73
CA GLY A 245 4.03 3.68 -19.77
C GLY A 245 5.13 4.71 -20.01
N ALA A 246 4.93 5.62 -20.98
CA ALA A 246 5.89 6.69 -21.27
C ALA A 246 6.10 7.62 -20.07
N SER A 247 5.03 7.98 -19.34
CA SER A 247 5.15 8.79 -18.12
C SER A 247 5.93 8.09 -17.00
N LEU A 248 5.74 6.78 -16.82
CA LEU A 248 6.48 6.02 -15.81
C LEU A 248 7.93 5.77 -16.22
N GLN A 249 8.20 5.54 -17.51
CA GLN A 249 9.54 5.30 -18.03
C GLN A 249 10.49 6.45 -17.66
N ASP A 250 10.10 7.70 -17.90
CA ASP A 250 10.93 8.87 -17.56
C ASP A 250 11.25 8.89 -16.05
N ALA A 251 10.25 8.62 -15.22
CA ALA A 251 10.38 8.55 -13.76
C ALA A 251 11.33 7.43 -13.27
N LEU A 252 11.40 6.32 -14.02
CA LEU A 252 12.23 5.17 -13.71
C LEU A 252 13.67 5.34 -14.20
N THR A 253 13.90 6.13 -15.25
CA THR A 253 15.23 6.25 -15.87
C THR A 253 15.97 7.53 -15.54
N ARG A 254 15.26 8.62 -15.22
CA ARG A 254 15.89 9.93 -14.99
C ARG A 254 16.39 10.05 -13.54
N PRO A 255 17.70 10.29 -13.32
CA PRO A 255 18.23 10.51 -11.98
C PRO A 255 17.56 11.69 -11.28
N TRP A 256 17.38 11.56 -9.96
CA TRP A 256 16.85 12.61 -9.11
C TRP A 256 17.95 13.10 -8.15
N PRO A 257 18.32 14.40 -8.16
CA PRO A 257 19.51 14.89 -7.45
C PRO A 257 19.56 14.54 -5.96
N ALA A 258 18.41 14.62 -5.26
CA ALA A 258 18.34 14.27 -3.84
C ALA A 258 18.61 12.78 -3.59
N TYR A 259 18.30 11.90 -4.55
CA TYR A 259 18.51 10.46 -4.44
C TYR A 259 19.89 10.06 -4.95
N GLU A 260 20.48 10.78 -5.90
CA GLU A 260 21.90 10.64 -6.24
C GLU A 260 22.81 10.95 -5.04
N ALA A 261 22.48 11.99 -4.26
CA ALA A 261 23.22 12.34 -3.06
C ALA A 261 23.23 11.24 -1.98
N ILE A 262 22.22 10.36 -1.95
CA ILE A 262 22.18 9.18 -1.06
C ILE A 262 23.16 8.08 -1.54
N GLY A 263 23.38 8.00 -2.86
CA GLY A 263 24.19 6.95 -3.50
C GLY A 263 23.51 5.58 -3.56
N ILE A 264 23.99 4.69 -4.43
CA ILE A 264 23.49 3.31 -4.55
C ILE A 264 24.01 2.43 -3.41
N GLN A 265 25.28 2.61 -3.02
CA GLN A 265 25.91 1.91 -1.92
C GLN A 265 26.46 2.89 -0.90
N ASN A 266 26.46 2.49 0.37
CA ASN A 266 27.18 3.22 1.40
C ASN A 266 28.67 2.88 1.39
N LEU A 267 29.46 3.57 2.22
CA LEU A 267 30.90 3.37 2.34
C LEU A 267 31.30 1.95 2.79
N GLY A 268 30.40 1.21 3.43
CA GLY A 268 30.59 -0.18 3.84
C GLY A 268 30.30 -1.21 2.74
N GLY A 269 29.81 -0.78 1.57
CA GLY A 269 29.48 -1.65 0.44
C GLY A 269 28.05 -2.20 0.43
N ASP A 270 27.26 -1.92 1.46
CA ASP A 270 25.84 -2.28 1.48
C ASP A 270 25.01 -1.35 0.59
N TYR A 271 23.95 -1.89 -0.01
CA TYR A 271 23.07 -1.13 -0.89
C TYR A 271 22.07 -0.28 -0.11
N ASN A 272 22.03 1.02 -0.42
CA ASN A 272 21.06 1.97 0.12
C ASN A 272 19.74 1.97 -0.67
N GLN A 273 19.79 1.74 -1.99
CA GLN A 273 18.63 1.79 -2.90
C GLN A 273 18.94 1.07 -4.22
N LEU A 274 17.90 0.73 -5.00
CA LEU A 274 18.06 0.05 -6.29
C LEU A 274 18.51 0.97 -7.44
N ALA A 275 18.04 2.21 -7.42
CA ALA A 275 18.33 3.22 -8.44
C ALA A 275 18.36 4.61 -7.81
N THR A 276 18.93 5.58 -8.51
CA THR A 276 18.91 7.01 -8.11
C THR A 276 17.87 7.82 -8.87
N SER A 277 17.07 7.17 -9.72
CA SER A 277 15.94 7.78 -10.40
C SER A 277 14.79 8.07 -9.46
N LEU A 278 13.85 8.90 -9.93
CA LEU A 278 12.70 9.35 -9.14
C LEU A 278 11.88 8.18 -8.57
N LEU A 279 11.72 7.09 -9.33
CA LEU A 279 11.17 5.83 -8.88
C LEU A 279 12.23 4.73 -9.02
N GLN A 280 12.43 3.90 -8.00
CA GLN A 280 13.33 2.75 -8.11
C GLN A 280 12.76 1.65 -9.02
N ILE A 281 11.44 1.42 -8.90
CA ILE A 281 10.64 0.47 -9.67
C ILE A 281 9.22 1.02 -9.80
N GLU A 282 8.41 0.45 -10.71
CA GLU A 282 7.04 0.88 -11.00
C GLU A 282 6.16 0.91 -9.74
N ASN A 283 6.39 -0.02 -8.81
CA ASN A 283 5.60 -0.15 -7.59
C ASN A 283 5.73 1.04 -6.63
N GLU A 284 6.80 1.85 -6.75
CA GLU A 284 7.05 3.04 -5.93
C GLU A 284 6.08 4.18 -6.23
N PHE A 285 5.44 4.17 -7.41
CA PHE A 285 4.52 5.23 -7.83
C PHE A 285 3.20 5.21 -7.03
N TYR A 286 3.03 6.07 -6.04
CA TYR A 286 1.80 6.15 -5.25
C TYR A 286 0.65 6.74 -6.07
N GLY A 287 -0.44 5.96 -6.20
CA GLY A 287 -1.63 6.36 -6.94
C GLY A 287 -2.88 5.82 -6.27
N THR A 288 -4.01 6.51 -6.42
CA THR A 288 -5.30 6.09 -5.86
C THR A 288 -5.90 4.88 -6.59
N ILE A 289 -5.42 4.58 -7.79
CA ILE A 289 -5.78 3.43 -8.63
C ILE A 289 -4.63 3.15 -9.61
N ARG A 290 -4.37 1.88 -9.92
CA ARG A 290 -3.33 1.46 -10.86
C ARG A 290 -3.88 0.44 -11.88
N PRO A 291 -3.52 0.53 -13.17
CA PRO A 291 -3.73 -0.57 -14.11
C PRO A 291 -2.80 -1.75 -13.72
N LYS A 292 -3.30 -2.98 -13.81
CA LYS A 292 -2.56 -4.19 -13.41
C LYS A 292 -2.74 -5.30 -14.45
N ARG A 293 -1.70 -6.11 -14.62
CA ARG A 293 -1.71 -7.41 -15.30
C ARG A 293 -0.95 -8.39 -14.41
N VAL A 294 -1.34 -9.67 -14.43
CA VAL A 294 -0.52 -10.72 -13.82
C VAL A 294 0.80 -10.79 -14.57
N ILE A 295 1.90 -10.64 -13.84
CA ILE A 295 3.26 -10.73 -14.40
C ILE A 295 3.70 -12.18 -14.47
N TYR A 296 4.44 -12.54 -15.52
CA TYR A 296 5.05 -13.86 -15.64
C TYR A 296 6.47 -13.87 -15.05
N PRO A 297 7.00 -15.04 -14.63
CA PRO A 297 8.37 -15.12 -14.14
C PRO A 297 9.38 -14.57 -15.16
N GLY A 298 10.13 -13.52 -14.76
CA GLY A 298 11.18 -12.90 -15.58
C GLY A 298 10.73 -11.72 -16.45
N GLU A 299 9.45 -11.35 -16.41
CA GLU A 299 8.91 -10.08 -16.93
C GLU A 299 9.25 -8.91 -16.01
#